data_AF-A0A2V9VVM1-F1
#
_entry.id   AF-A0A2V9VVM1-F1
#
_cell.length_a   1.000
_cell.length_b   1.000
_cell.length_c   1.000
_cell.angle_alpha   90.00
_cell.angle_beta   90.00
_cell.angle_gamma   90.00
#
_symmetry.space_group_name_H-M   'P 1'
#
loop_
_entity.id
_entity.type
_entity.pdbx_description
1 polymer ?
#
loop_
_entity_poly.entity_id
_entity_poly.type
_entity_poly.pdbx_seq_one_letter_code
_entity_poly.pdbx_strand_id
1 'polypeptide(L)'
;MKKIFLLLCLVCLVSSIGLAQGKTNVQWKCDKPSDQHSIPVGDKPGHAYAIEQINCTALKGDIAGNKMKSGTGTEFLSITGDNVTGHGEFVESMENGDKNVYKYEFSGTTKNGAFQAGTNKWSLIEGGGKMKGGKASGTCKATGNPDQSTSFDCMGTYTPAAT
;
A
#
# COMPACT_ATOMS: atom_id res chain seq x y z
N MET A 1 9.39 -44.17 35.25
CA MET A 1 8.71 -42.90 35.60
C MET A 1 9.54 -41.65 35.32
N LYS A 2 10.85 -41.59 35.64
CA LYS A 2 11.71 -40.42 35.33
C LYS A 2 11.93 -40.12 33.84
N LYS A 3 11.98 -41.16 32.98
CA LYS A 3 12.24 -40.98 31.53
C LYS A 3 11.04 -40.45 30.74
N ILE A 4 9.81 -40.70 31.19
CA ILE A 4 8.58 -40.22 30.55
C ILE A 4 8.34 -38.73 30.87
N PHE A 5 8.72 -38.29 32.07
CA PHE A 5 8.61 -36.88 32.47
C PHE A 5 9.59 -35.98 31.72
N LEU A 6 10.79 -36.47 31.38
CA LEU A 6 11.75 -35.73 30.55
C LEU A 6 11.31 -35.58 29.09
N LEU A 7 10.53 -36.52 28.55
CA LEU A 7 10.02 -36.48 27.19
C LEU A 7 8.85 -35.48 27.03
N LEU A 8 8.01 -35.30 28.05
CA LEU A 8 6.95 -34.27 28.00
C LEU A 8 7.49 -32.84 28.17
N CYS A 9 8.60 -32.64 28.87
CA CYS A 9 9.23 -31.31 28.96
C CYS A 9 9.95 -30.89 27.67
N LEU A 10 10.32 -31.83 26.79
CA LEU A 10 11.02 -31.51 25.54
C LEU A 10 10.06 -31.12 24.39
N VAL A 11 8.80 -31.55 24.43
CA VAL A 11 7.82 -31.32 23.35
C VAL A 11 7.11 -29.95 23.49
N CYS A 12 7.16 -29.31 24.66
CA CYS A 12 6.61 -27.96 24.86
C CYS A 12 7.58 -26.82 24.50
N LEU A 13 8.77 -27.12 23.95
CA LEU A 13 9.77 -26.14 23.51
C LEU A 13 9.65 -25.74 22.03
N VAL A 14 8.61 -26.20 21.32
CA VAL A 14 8.19 -25.52 20.08
C VAL A 14 7.45 -24.27 20.51
N SER A 15 8.22 -23.32 21.02
CA SER A 15 7.80 -21.95 21.28
C SER A 15 7.10 -21.46 20.03
N SER A 16 5.82 -21.16 20.17
CA SER A 16 5.11 -20.27 19.27
C SER A 16 5.89 -18.96 19.23
N ILE A 17 6.82 -18.85 18.28
CA ILE A 17 7.28 -17.57 17.76
C ILE A 17 6.03 -17.00 17.08
N GLY A 18 5.13 -16.45 17.90
CA GLY A 18 4.13 -15.54 17.39
C GLY A 18 4.93 -14.42 16.75
N LEU A 19 5.06 -14.47 15.42
CA LEU A 19 5.66 -13.39 14.67
C LEU A 19 4.89 -12.14 15.10
N ALA A 20 5.55 -11.21 15.79
CA ALA A 20 4.88 -10.05 16.34
C ALA A 20 4.27 -9.27 15.17
N GLN A 21 2.95 -9.41 14.98
CA GLN A 21 2.22 -8.73 13.93
C GLN A 21 2.07 -7.27 14.37
N GLY A 22 2.87 -6.40 13.76
CA GLY A 22 2.81 -4.97 13.99
C GLY A 22 1.63 -4.34 13.27
N LYS A 23 1.23 -3.15 13.73
CA LYS A 23 0.27 -2.28 13.03
C LYS A 23 1.02 -1.14 12.39
N THR A 24 0.56 -0.69 11.23
CA THR A 24 1.05 0.53 10.58
C THR A 24 -0.14 1.41 10.25
N ASN A 25 0.03 2.71 10.48
CA ASN A 25 -0.90 3.76 10.07
C ASN A 25 -0.07 4.83 9.36
N VAL A 26 -0.40 5.11 8.11
CA VAL A 26 0.32 6.08 7.29
C VAL A 26 -0.66 7.03 6.63
N GLN A 27 -0.27 8.30 6.57
CA GLN A 27 -0.97 9.30 5.76
C GLN A 27 -0.05 9.78 4.64
N TRP A 28 -0.57 9.76 3.42
CA TRP A 28 0.12 10.25 2.23
C TRP A 28 -0.59 11.47 1.68
N LYS A 29 0.19 12.43 1.18
CA LYS A 29 -0.26 13.39 0.18
C LYS A 29 0.37 13.00 -1.14
N CYS A 30 -0.44 12.65 -2.13
CA CYS A 30 0.00 12.40 -3.50
C CYS A 30 -0.35 13.61 -4.35
N ASP A 31 0.63 14.18 -5.04
CA ASP A 31 0.40 15.33 -5.92
C ASP A 31 -0.42 14.93 -7.14
N LYS A 32 -0.80 15.91 -7.98
CA LYS A 32 -1.38 15.58 -9.29
C LYS A 32 -0.42 14.65 -10.04
N PRO A 33 -0.92 13.76 -10.93
CA PRO A 33 -0.05 12.92 -11.73
C PRO A 33 1.06 13.70 -12.44
N SER A 34 2.30 13.21 -12.32
CA SER A 34 3.48 13.78 -12.99
C SER A 34 3.52 13.38 -14.45
N ASP A 35 2.97 12.22 -14.78
CA ASP A 35 2.75 11.74 -16.14
C ASP A 35 1.39 11.04 -16.20
N GLN A 36 0.64 11.26 -17.27
CA GLN A 36 -0.69 10.70 -17.46
C GLN A 36 -1.03 10.60 -18.93
N HIS A 37 -1.45 9.40 -19.35
CA HIS A 37 -1.92 9.14 -20.70
C HIS A 37 -3.23 8.38 -20.65
N SER A 38 -4.20 8.80 -21.46
CA SER A 38 -5.51 8.14 -21.54
C SER A 38 -5.93 7.91 -22.99
N ILE A 39 -6.65 6.82 -23.20
CA ILE A 39 -7.19 6.41 -24.49
C ILE A 39 -8.67 6.10 -24.31
N PRO A 40 -9.58 6.87 -24.94
CA PRO A 40 -11.01 6.56 -24.95
C PRO A 40 -11.28 5.22 -25.61
N VAL A 41 -12.23 4.46 -25.05
CA VAL A 41 -12.74 3.25 -25.69
C VAL A 41 -13.78 3.69 -26.74
N GLY A 42 -13.52 3.33 -28.01
CA GLY A 42 -14.43 3.63 -29.12
C GLY A 42 -15.86 3.13 -28.85
N ASP A 43 -16.85 3.90 -29.33
CA ASP A 43 -18.29 3.62 -29.19
C ASP A 43 -18.80 3.47 -27.74
N LYS A 44 -17.99 3.83 -26.74
CA LYS A 44 -18.36 3.82 -25.33
C LYS A 44 -18.10 5.20 -24.69
N PRO A 45 -19.02 6.17 -24.88
CA PRO A 45 -18.90 7.50 -24.29
C PRO A 45 -18.62 7.43 -22.78
N GLY A 46 -17.59 8.14 -22.33
CA GLY A 46 -17.19 8.17 -20.92
C GLY A 46 -16.40 6.95 -20.44
N HIS A 47 -16.05 5.99 -21.30
CA HIS A 47 -15.12 4.90 -20.99
C HIS A 47 -13.73 5.21 -21.55
N ALA A 48 -12.71 5.16 -20.71
CA ALA A 48 -11.30 5.24 -21.11
C ALA A 48 -10.43 4.29 -20.29
N TYR A 49 -9.30 3.89 -20.86
CA TYR A 49 -8.18 3.33 -20.11
C TYR A 49 -7.07 4.38 -19.98
N ALA A 50 -6.38 4.39 -18.86
CA ALA A 50 -5.27 5.31 -18.63
C ALA A 50 -4.10 4.62 -17.91
N ILE A 51 -2.93 5.22 -18.04
CA ILE A 51 -1.74 4.93 -17.25
C ILE A 51 -1.23 6.24 -16.66
N GLU A 52 -0.85 6.23 -15.39
CA GLU A 52 -0.30 7.42 -14.74
C GLU A 52 0.81 7.11 -13.76
N GLN A 53 1.59 8.15 -13.46
CA GLN A 53 2.61 8.14 -12.42
C GLN A 53 2.29 9.22 -11.39
N ILE A 54 2.26 8.81 -10.12
CA ILE A 54 1.99 9.69 -8.98
C ILE A 54 3.22 9.76 -8.07
N ASN A 55 3.42 10.93 -7.45
CA ASN A 55 4.44 11.12 -6.42
C ASN A 55 3.77 11.47 -5.11
N CYS A 56 4.18 10.80 -4.05
CA CYS A 56 3.58 10.94 -2.74
C CYS A 56 4.61 11.27 -1.67
N THR A 57 4.21 12.13 -0.73
CA THR A 57 4.98 12.48 0.46
C THR A 57 4.26 11.93 1.68
N ALA A 58 5.01 11.25 2.56
CA ALA A 58 4.47 10.78 3.84
C ALA A 58 4.30 11.98 4.78
N LEU A 59 3.08 12.17 5.29
CA LEU A 59 2.79 13.18 6.31
C LEU A 59 3.05 12.63 7.71
N LYS A 60 2.82 11.33 7.88
CA LYS A 60 3.17 10.54 9.06
C LYS A 60 3.14 9.06 8.69
N GLY A 61 3.80 8.24 9.49
CA GLY A 61 3.71 6.78 9.42
C GLY A 61 5.07 6.12 9.54
N ASP A 62 5.05 4.92 10.08
CA ASP A 62 6.22 4.07 10.19
C ASP A 62 5.82 2.60 9.96
N ILE A 63 6.82 1.81 9.58
CA ILE A 63 6.72 0.36 9.53
C ILE A 63 8.01 -0.23 10.12
N ALA A 64 7.86 -1.18 11.04
CA ALA A 64 8.97 -1.77 11.80
C ALA A 64 9.88 -0.75 12.52
N GLY A 65 9.31 0.40 12.92
CA GLY A 65 10.02 1.50 13.58
C GLY A 65 10.82 2.40 12.64
N ASN A 66 10.73 2.21 11.33
CA ASN A 66 11.35 3.08 10.33
C ASN A 66 10.28 4.03 9.77
N LYS A 67 10.57 5.33 9.79
CA LYS A 67 9.67 6.36 9.25
C LYS A 67 9.62 6.32 7.73
N MET A 68 8.42 6.49 7.20
CA MET A 68 8.15 6.62 5.78
C MET A 68 8.46 8.04 5.33
N LYS A 69 8.99 8.22 4.11
CA LYS A 69 9.42 9.54 3.60
C LYS A 69 8.65 9.94 2.35
N SER A 70 8.76 9.13 1.29
CA SER A 70 8.18 9.43 -0.01
C SER A 70 7.86 8.14 -0.77
N GLY A 71 7.14 8.24 -1.87
CA GLY A 71 7.07 7.14 -2.82
C GLY A 71 6.50 7.54 -4.17
N THR A 72 6.67 6.65 -5.13
CA THR A 72 6.22 6.82 -6.51
C THR A 72 5.32 5.65 -6.89
N GLY A 73 4.10 5.96 -7.32
CA GLY A 73 3.14 5.00 -7.84
C GLY A 73 3.16 4.98 -9.37
N THR A 74 3.02 3.82 -9.98
CA THR A 74 2.73 3.66 -11.42
C THR A 74 1.55 2.74 -11.57
N GLU A 75 0.50 3.21 -12.24
CA GLU A 75 -0.81 2.56 -12.18
C GLU A 75 -1.60 2.62 -13.48
N PHE A 76 -2.44 1.60 -13.66
CA PHE A 76 -3.44 1.53 -14.72
C PHE A 76 -4.81 1.86 -14.15
N LEU A 77 -5.58 2.63 -14.93
CA LEU A 77 -6.94 3.03 -14.61
C LEU A 77 -7.93 2.59 -15.68
N SER A 78 -9.13 2.23 -15.26
CA SER A 78 -10.33 2.11 -16.08
C SER A 78 -11.35 3.11 -15.58
N ILE A 79 -11.73 4.04 -16.46
CA ILE A 79 -12.68 5.11 -16.17
C ILE A 79 -14.01 4.75 -16.82
N THR A 80 -15.13 4.86 -16.13
CA THR A 80 -16.46 4.65 -16.70
C THR A 80 -17.43 5.65 -16.09
N GLY A 81 -17.74 6.69 -16.86
CA GLY A 81 -18.44 7.87 -16.36
C GLY A 81 -17.67 8.49 -15.19
N ASP A 82 -18.35 8.65 -14.05
CA ASP A 82 -17.78 9.21 -12.82
C ASP A 82 -17.08 8.16 -11.94
N ASN A 83 -16.88 6.93 -12.42
CA ASN A 83 -16.22 5.88 -11.66
C ASN A 83 -14.83 5.60 -12.21
N VAL A 84 -13.89 5.29 -11.31
CA VAL A 84 -12.56 4.85 -11.66
C VAL A 84 -12.20 3.60 -10.86
N THR A 85 -11.59 2.63 -11.52
CA THR A 85 -10.95 1.48 -10.89
C THR A 85 -9.55 1.31 -11.43
N GLY A 86 -8.68 0.64 -10.71
CA GLY A 86 -7.33 0.42 -11.20
C GLY A 86 -6.47 -0.41 -10.27
N HIS A 87 -5.21 -0.54 -10.67
CA HIS A 87 -4.17 -1.22 -9.91
C HIS A 87 -2.82 -0.65 -10.27
N GLY A 88 -1.84 -0.82 -9.38
CA GLY A 88 -0.51 -0.33 -9.60
C GLY A 88 0.50 -0.89 -8.62
N GLU A 89 1.73 -0.41 -8.78
CA GLU A 89 2.82 -0.63 -7.84
C GLU A 89 3.28 0.69 -7.25
N PHE A 90 3.67 0.67 -5.97
CA PHE A 90 4.15 1.82 -5.23
C PHE A 90 5.53 1.52 -4.67
N VAL A 91 6.52 2.30 -5.10
CA VAL A 91 7.90 2.23 -4.60
C VAL A 91 8.06 3.28 -3.50
N GLU A 92 8.02 2.82 -2.25
CA GLU A 92 8.23 3.62 -1.05
C GLU A 92 9.73 3.78 -0.77
N SER A 93 10.12 4.96 -0.33
CA SER A 93 11.43 5.27 0.25
C SER A 93 11.26 5.66 1.71
N MET A 94 12.09 5.05 2.56
CA MET A 94 12.12 5.27 4.01
C MET A 94 13.16 6.33 4.38
N GLU A 95 13.06 6.92 5.58
CA GLU A 95 14.04 7.90 6.06
C GLU A 95 15.47 7.34 6.16
N ASN A 96 15.60 6.05 6.48
CA ASN A 96 16.90 5.36 6.59
C ASN A 96 17.45 4.88 5.24
N GLY A 97 16.79 5.18 4.13
CA GLY A 97 17.21 4.78 2.78
C GLY A 97 16.71 3.41 2.31
N ASP A 98 16.04 2.64 3.17
CA ASP A 98 15.37 1.40 2.76
C ASP A 98 14.26 1.72 1.75
N LYS A 99 13.95 0.73 0.90
CA LYS A 99 12.80 0.79 -0.02
C LYS A 99 11.87 -0.38 0.20
N ASN A 100 10.58 -0.12 0.10
CA ASN A 100 9.54 -1.15 0.07
C ASN A 100 8.76 -0.99 -1.23
N VAL A 101 8.40 -2.11 -1.85
CA VAL A 101 7.57 -2.16 -3.06
C VAL A 101 6.24 -2.80 -2.69
N TYR A 102 5.15 -2.11 -2.99
CA TYR A 102 3.79 -2.58 -2.75
C TYR A 102 3.05 -2.71 -4.07
N LYS A 103 2.10 -3.63 -4.11
CA LYS A 103 1.04 -3.64 -5.12
C LYS A 103 -0.26 -3.20 -4.48
N TYR A 104 -1.14 -2.62 -5.29
CA TYR A 104 -2.44 -2.21 -4.84
C TYR A 104 -3.51 -2.29 -5.92
N GLU A 105 -4.75 -2.36 -5.48
CA GLU A 105 -5.96 -2.16 -6.28
C GLU A 105 -6.72 -0.97 -5.69
N PHE A 106 -7.32 -0.15 -6.53
CA PHE A 106 -8.11 0.99 -6.07
C PHE A 106 -9.42 1.12 -6.83
N SER A 107 -10.36 1.79 -6.18
CA SER A 107 -11.64 2.21 -6.75
C SER A 107 -11.99 3.58 -6.20
N GLY A 108 -12.68 4.40 -6.99
CA GLY A 108 -13.10 5.72 -6.55
C GLY A 108 -14.06 6.38 -7.51
N THR A 109 -14.37 7.63 -7.21
CA THR A 109 -15.25 8.47 -8.01
C THR A 109 -14.57 9.75 -8.42
N THR A 110 -14.97 10.26 -9.58
CA THR A 110 -14.55 11.54 -10.11
C THR A 110 -15.77 12.45 -10.26
N LYS A 111 -15.52 13.75 -10.37
CA LYS A 111 -16.52 14.74 -10.74
C LYS A 111 -15.85 15.78 -11.62
N ASN A 112 -16.37 15.98 -12.82
CA ASN A 112 -15.77 16.90 -13.80
C ASN A 112 -14.28 16.59 -14.06
N GLY A 113 -13.90 15.31 -14.08
CA GLY A 113 -12.51 14.88 -14.26
C GLY A 113 -11.63 14.96 -13.01
N ALA A 114 -12.09 15.57 -11.90
CA ALA A 114 -11.34 15.62 -10.65
C ALA A 114 -11.70 14.46 -9.72
N PHE A 115 -10.70 13.75 -9.19
CA PHE A 115 -10.91 12.70 -8.19
C PHE A 115 -11.61 13.27 -6.95
N GLN A 116 -12.58 12.55 -6.40
CA GLN A 116 -13.37 12.97 -5.24
C GLN A 116 -13.05 12.11 -4.01
N ALA A 117 -13.26 10.80 -4.12
CA ALA A 117 -13.03 9.87 -3.03
C ALA A 117 -12.79 8.45 -3.56
N GLY A 118 -12.14 7.62 -2.76
CA GLY A 118 -11.95 6.22 -3.11
C GLY A 118 -11.41 5.37 -1.98
N THR A 119 -11.16 4.12 -2.31
CA THR A 119 -10.50 3.16 -1.42
C THR A 119 -9.43 2.39 -2.18
N ASN A 120 -8.42 1.96 -1.45
CA ASN A 120 -7.31 1.18 -1.95
C ASN A 120 -7.10 -0.05 -1.05
N LYS A 121 -6.77 -1.21 -1.64
CA LYS A 121 -6.25 -2.37 -0.93
C LYS A 121 -4.80 -2.60 -1.38
N TRP A 122 -3.89 -2.77 -0.43
CA TRP A 122 -2.47 -2.88 -0.73
C TRP A 122 -1.82 -4.08 -0.04
N SER A 123 -0.72 -4.55 -0.62
CA SER A 123 0.14 -5.59 -0.04
C SER A 123 1.59 -5.40 -0.45
N LEU A 124 2.50 -5.73 0.46
CA LEU A 124 3.95 -5.70 0.23
C LEU A 124 4.34 -6.80 -0.77
N ILE A 125 5.07 -6.43 -1.81
CA ILE A 125 5.73 -7.33 -2.76
C ILE A 125 7.14 -7.63 -2.25
N GLU A 126 7.90 -6.57 -1.96
CA GLU A 126 9.29 -6.64 -1.55
C GLU A 126 9.57 -5.60 -0.47
N GLY A 127 10.22 -5.99 0.62
CA GLY A 127 10.60 -5.08 1.70
C GLY A 127 12.11 -4.88 1.81
N GLY A 128 12.51 -3.70 2.26
CA GLY A 128 13.89 -3.37 2.61
C GLY A 128 14.16 -3.54 4.11
N GLY A 129 15.43 -3.54 4.50
CA GLY A 129 15.86 -3.59 5.90
C GLY A 129 15.13 -4.66 6.74
N LYS A 130 14.46 -4.23 7.82
CA LYS A 130 13.68 -5.11 8.71
C LYS A 130 12.47 -5.77 8.05
N MET A 131 11.99 -5.21 6.93
CA MET A 131 10.88 -5.77 6.16
C MET A 131 11.35 -6.70 5.03
N LYS A 132 12.67 -6.93 4.87
CA LYS A 132 13.19 -7.90 3.92
C LYS A 132 12.67 -9.31 4.22
N GLY A 133 11.95 -9.90 3.26
CA GLY A 133 11.25 -11.18 3.44
C GLY A 133 10.02 -11.12 4.34
N GLY A 134 9.63 -9.94 4.81
CA GLY A 134 8.42 -9.72 5.60
C GLY A 134 7.16 -9.69 4.74
N LYS A 135 6.03 -9.53 5.42
CA LYS A 135 4.71 -9.36 4.80
C LYS A 135 4.05 -8.11 5.37
N ALA A 136 3.33 -7.37 4.55
CA ALA A 136 2.44 -6.32 5.02
C ALA A 136 1.23 -6.20 4.10
N SER A 137 0.08 -5.82 4.63
CA SER A 137 -1.12 -5.57 3.85
C SER A 137 -2.11 -4.70 4.61
N GLY A 138 -2.98 -4.02 3.89
CA GLY A 138 -3.99 -3.16 4.48
C GLY A 138 -4.91 -2.52 3.47
N THR A 139 -5.54 -1.43 3.91
CA THR A 139 -6.43 -0.62 3.10
C THR A 139 -6.14 0.86 3.29
N CYS A 140 -6.58 1.68 2.34
CA CYS A 140 -6.60 3.13 2.48
C CYS A 140 -7.97 3.69 2.13
N LYS A 141 -8.30 4.84 2.73
CA LYS A 141 -9.30 5.77 2.22
C LYS A 141 -8.58 6.90 1.48
N ALA A 142 -9.12 7.28 0.34
CA ALA A 142 -8.59 8.34 -0.50
C ALA A 142 -9.59 9.50 -0.57
N THR A 143 -9.08 10.73 -0.53
CA THR A 143 -9.86 11.96 -0.66
C THR A 143 -9.16 12.89 -1.64
N GLY A 144 -9.86 13.33 -2.68
CA GLY A 144 -9.37 14.35 -3.60
C GLY A 144 -9.43 15.73 -2.95
N ASN A 145 -8.40 16.54 -3.20
CA ASN A 145 -8.26 17.89 -2.67
C ASN A 145 -8.50 18.95 -3.76
N PRO A 146 -8.81 20.21 -3.40
CA PRO A 146 -9.00 21.30 -4.38
C PRO A 146 -7.77 21.59 -5.25
N ASP A 147 -6.57 21.29 -4.78
CA ASP A 147 -5.31 21.45 -5.53
C ASP A 147 -5.03 20.28 -6.49
N GLN A 148 -6.00 19.38 -6.68
CA GLN A 148 -5.92 18.13 -7.45
C GLN A 148 -4.92 17.11 -6.89
N SER A 149 -4.40 17.33 -5.68
CA SER A 149 -3.72 16.28 -4.93
C SER A 149 -4.73 15.29 -4.34
N THR A 150 -4.26 14.11 -3.93
CA THR A 150 -5.05 13.11 -3.23
C THR A 150 -4.43 12.82 -1.87
N SER A 151 -5.25 12.86 -0.83
CA SER A 151 -4.89 12.45 0.53
C SER A 151 -5.26 10.98 0.72
N PHE A 152 -4.33 10.18 1.22
CA PHE A 152 -4.60 8.80 1.64
C PHE A 152 -4.42 8.64 3.14
N ASP A 153 -5.38 7.99 3.80
CA ASP A 153 -5.25 7.49 5.17
C ASP A 153 -5.30 5.96 5.12
N CYS A 154 -4.16 5.34 5.41
CA CYS A 154 -3.93 3.91 5.26
C CYS A 154 -3.72 3.25 6.61
N MET A 155 -4.33 2.08 6.77
CA MET A 155 -4.10 1.21 7.92
C MET A 155 -3.76 -0.19 7.44
N GLY A 156 -2.84 -0.83 8.13
CA GLY A 156 -2.48 -2.21 7.83
C GLY A 156 -1.79 -2.91 8.97
N THR A 157 -1.42 -4.14 8.67
CA THR A 157 -0.58 -4.94 9.56
C THR A 157 0.66 -5.39 8.82
N TYR A 158 1.72 -5.64 9.57
CA TYR A 158 2.95 -6.15 9.03
C TYR A 158 3.55 -7.21 9.93
N THR A 159 4.41 -8.03 9.33
CA THR A 159 5.14 -9.09 10.00
C THR A 159 6.53 -9.10 9.39
N PRO A 160 7.58 -8.75 10.16
CA PRO A 160 8.96 -8.91 9.72
C PRO A 160 9.25 -10.39 9.38
N ALA A 161 10.31 -10.65 8.63
CA ALA A 161 10.74 -12.03 8.39
C ALA A 161 11.02 -12.75 9.71
N ALA A 162 10.74 -14.05 9.75
CA ALA A 162 11.17 -14.90 10.85
C ALA A 162 12.70 -14.88 10.90
N THR A 163 13.26 -14.46 12.04
CA THR A 163 14.69 -14.56 12.35
C THR A 163 15.06 -15.99 12.73
#